data_AF-A0A7K3ET62-F1
#
_entry.id   AF-A0A7K3ET62-F1
#
_cell.length_a   1.000
_cell.length_b   1.000
_cell.length_c   1.000
_cell.angle_alpha   90.00
_cell.angle_beta   90.00
_cell.angle_gamma   90.00
#
_symmetry.space_group_name_H-M   'P 1'
#
loop_
_entity.id
_entity.type
_entity.pdbx_description
1 polymer ?
#
loop_
_entity_poly.entity_id
_entity_poly.type
_entity_poly.pdbx_seq_one_letter_code
_entity_poly.pdbx_strand_id
1 'polypeptide(L)'
;PDRDAGSVGGATRLTPARTATLVALVALVVAVLGFDLDAGLTAVSLAVVLSTAWPDDSRRAVGEIAWSTVLLICGVLTYVGVLEEMGTITWAGEGVGGIGVPLLAALLLCYIGAVVSAFASSVGIMGALIPLAVPFLAQGEIGAAGMVAALAVSATVVDVSPFSTNGALVLAAAPDVDRERFFRQLMVYGGIVVAAVPALAWLALVVPGFG
;
A
#
# COMPACT_ATOMS: atom_id res chain seq x y z
N PRO A 1 -41.60 -6.05 -30.51
CA PRO A 1 -40.80 -7.29 -30.62
C PRO A 1 -39.32 -6.97 -30.39
N ASP A 2 -38.92 -7.11 -29.12
CA ASP A 2 -37.60 -7.47 -28.54
C ASP A 2 -36.33 -6.83 -29.15
N ARG A 3 -35.53 -5.99 -28.47
CA ARG A 3 -34.94 -5.99 -27.11
C ARG A 3 -34.14 -7.25 -26.75
N ASP A 4 -33.05 -7.48 -27.47
CA ASP A 4 -31.92 -8.29 -26.95
C ASP A 4 -31.00 -7.41 -26.10
N ALA A 5 -31.48 -7.13 -24.89
CA ALA A 5 -30.65 -6.79 -23.75
C ALA A 5 -30.41 -8.07 -22.95
N GLY A 6 -29.16 -8.52 -22.83
CA GLY A 6 -28.77 -9.49 -21.81
C GLY A 6 -27.79 -10.57 -22.24
N SER A 7 -26.49 -10.33 -22.04
CA SER A 7 -25.58 -11.33 -21.46
C SER A 7 -24.33 -10.68 -20.85
N VAL A 8 -24.52 -9.76 -19.91
CA VAL A 8 -23.48 -9.44 -18.93
C VAL A 8 -23.51 -10.55 -17.87
N GLY A 9 -22.59 -11.52 -17.96
CA GLY A 9 -22.46 -12.56 -16.94
C GLY A 9 -22.05 -13.93 -17.46
N GLY A 10 -20.93 -14.05 -18.18
CA GLY A 10 -20.29 -15.34 -18.37
C GLY A 10 -19.72 -15.83 -17.04
N ALA A 11 -20.39 -16.80 -16.40
CA ALA A 11 -19.92 -17.40 -15.14
C ALA A 11 -18.45 -17.85 -15.29
N THR A 12 -17.56 -17.24 -14.51
CA THR A 12 -16.13 -17.53 -14.58
C THR A 12 -15.88 -18.93 -14.02
N ARG A 13 -15.61 -19.90 -14.89
CA ARG A 13 -15.44 -21.31 -14.49
C ARG A 13 -14.16 -21.50 -13.69
N LEU A 14 -14.21 -22.34 -12.65
CA LEU A 14 -13.04 -22.77 -11.90
C LEU A 14 -12.23 -23.76 -12.76
N THR A 15 -11.10 -23.29 -13.29
CA THR A 15 -10.12 -24.17 -13.95
C THR A 15 -9.23 -24.85 -12.90
N PRO A 16 -8.58 -25.98 -13.24
CA PRO A 16 -7.60 -26.61 -12.36
C PRO A 16 -6.48 -25.64 -11.91
N ALA A 17 -5.97 -24.82 -12.84
CA ALA A 17 -4.97 -23.79 -12.55
C ALA A 17 -5.48 -22.78 -11.51
N ARG A 18 -6.69 -22.22 -11.70
CA ARG A 18 -7.29 -21.27 -10.75
C ARG A 18 -7.51 -21.91 -9.37
N THR A 19 -7.96 -23.15 -9.34
CA THR A 19 -8.17 -23.89 -8.09
C THR A 19 -6.85 -24.08 -7.35
N ALA A 20 -5.78 -24.47 -8.07
CA ALA A 20 -4.45 -24.61 -7.50
C ALA A 20 -3.90 -23.27 -6.98
N THR A 21 -4.09 -22.16 -7.70
CA THR A 21 -3.71 -20.82 -7.23
C THR A 21 -4.47 -20.42 -5.97
N LEU A 22 -5.78 -20.66 -5.91
CA LEU A 22 -6.57 -20.36 -4.71
C LEU A 22 -6.11 -21.20 -3.51
N VAL A 23 -5.82 -22.49 -3.72
CA VAL A 23 -5.26 -23.36 -2.69
C VAL A 23 -3.87 -22.86 -2.25
N ALA A 24 -3.02 -22.43 -3.17
CA ALA A 24 -1.71 -21.86 -2.86
C ALA A 24 -1.83 -20.55 -2.05
N LEU A 25 -2.80 -19.69 -2.35
CA LEU A 25 -3.07 -18.48 -1.56
C LEU A 25 -3.51 -18.82 -0.14
N VAL A 26 -4.41 -19.79 0.03
CA VAL A 26 -4.82 -20.27 1.36
C VAL A 26 -3.62 -20.88 2.10
N ALA A 27 -2.82 -21.69 1.42
CA ALA A 27 -1.62 -22.30 1.98
C ALA A 27 -0.60 -21.23 2.42
N LEU A 28 -0.41 -20.17 1.63
CA LEU A 28 0.44 -19.03 1.99
C LEU A 28 -0.04 -18.36 3.28
N VAL A 29 -1.34 -18.05 3.38
CA VAL A 29 -1.91 -17.40 4.57
C VAL A 29 -1.74 -18.28 5.81
N VAL A 30 -2.04 -19.58 5.70
CA VAL A 30 -1.88 -20.54 6.81
C VAL A 30 -0.42 -20.71 7.20
N ALA A 31 0.49 -20.79 6.22
CA ALA A 31 1.94 -20.87 6.44
C ALA A 31 2.47 -19.65 7.20
N VAL A 32 2.09 -18.45 6.78
CA VAL A 32 2.58 -17.20 7.38
C VAL A 32 1.93 -16.96 8.74
N LEU A 33 0.60 -17.05 8.86
CA LEU A 33 -0.10 -16.69 10.11
C LEU A 33 -0.16 -17.82 11.13
N GLY A 34 -0.20 -19.08 10.67
CA GLY A 34 -0.33 -20.26 11.54
C GLY A 34 1.01 -20.89 11.91
N PHE A 35 2.02 -20.77 11.05
CA PHE A 35 3.34 -21.38 11.24
C PHE A 35 4.49 -20.35 11.30
N ASP A 36 4.19 -19.05 11.22
CA ASP A 36 5.16 -17.95 11.29
C ASP A 36 6.29 -18.07 10.24
N LEU A 37 5.96 -18.59 9.05
CA LEU A 37 6.91 -18.72 7.96
C LEU A 37 7.12 -17.38 7.23
N ASP A 38 8.34 -17.15 6.72
CA ASP A 38 8.65 -15.96 5.93
C ASP A 38 7.75 -15.87 4.69
N ALA A 39 7.01 -14.76 4.60
CA ALA A 39 6.01 -14.57 3.55
C ALA A 39 6.63 -14.51 2.15
N GLY A 40 7.80 -13.90 2.00
CA GLY A 40 8.49 -13.76 0.73
C GLY A 40 8.96 -15.11 0.19
N LEU A 41 9.72 -15.84 0.99
CA LEU A 41 10.22 -17.18 0.65
C LEU A 41 9.07 -18.16 0.40
N THR A 42 8.02 -18.12 1.22
CA THR A 42 6.85 -18.99 1.05
C THR A 42 6.12 -18.67 -0.25
N ALA A 43 5.88 -17.39 -0.54
CA ALA A 43 5.22 -16.98 -1.78
C ALA A 43 6.04 -17.38 -3.02
N VAL A 44 7.36 -17.17 -3.02
CA VAL A 44 8.24 -17.57 -4.13
C VAL A 44 8.25 -19.09 -4.29
N SER A 45 8.31 -19.84 -3.19
CA SER A 45 8.30 -21.31 -3.24
C SER A 45 6.99 -21.85 -3.85
N LEU A 46 5.84 -21.32 -3.44
CA LEU A 46 4.55 -21.67 -4.01
C LEU A 46 4.44 -21.27 -5.48
N ALA A 47 4.95 -20.10 -5.86
CA ALA A 47 5.01 -19.67 -7.25
C ALA A 47 5.88 -20.60 -8.11
N VAL A 48 7.02 -21.06 -7.60
CA VAL A 48 7.87 -22.05 -8.27
C VAL A 48 7.11 -23.36 -8.47
N VAL A 49 6.44 -23.87 -7.42
CA VAL A 49 5.63 -25.09 -7.52
C VAL A 49 4.54 -24.95 -8.58
N LEU A 50 3.78 -23.85 -8.58
CA LEU A 50 2.76 -23.59 -9.60
C LEU A 50 3.36 -23.47 -11.01
N SER A 51 4.54 -22.86 -11.13
CA SER A 51 5.24 -22.69 -12.41
C SER A 51 5.67 -24.02 -13.04
N THR A 52 5.95 -25.05 -12.22
CA THR A 52 6.23 -26.40 -12.76
C THR A 52 5.01 -27.06 -13.41
N ALA A 53 3.81 -26.77 -12.90
CA ALA A 53 2.56 -27.36 -13.40
C ALA A 53 1.90 -26.51 -14.51
N TRP A 54 2.04 -25.18 -14.45
CA TRP A 54 1.46 -24.22 -15.41
C TRP A 54 2.49 -23.15 -15.82
N PRO A 55 3.52 -23.51 -16.60
CA PRO A 55 4.64 -22.62 -16.91
C PRO A 55 4.26 -21.43 -17.79
N ASP A 56 3.30 -21.59 -18.71
CA ASP A 56 2.89 -20.52 -19.62
C ASP A 56 2.04 -19.46 -18.93
N ASP A 57 1.13 -19.89 -18.03
CA ASP A 57 0.38 -18.97 -17.17
C ASP A 57 1.32 -18.24 -16.20
N SER A 58 2.30 -18.95 -15.64
CA SER A 58 3.28 -18.37 -14.72
C SER A 58 4.19 -17.35 -15.41
N ARG A 59 4.63 -17.62 -16.65
CA ARG A 59 5.39 -16.64 -17.45
C ARG A 59 4.61 -15.35 -17.69
N ARG A 60 3.30 -15.44 -17.95
CA ARG A 60 2.43 -14.27 -18.10
C ARG A 60 2.30 -13.52 -16.77
N ALA A 61 2.06 -14.23 -15.68
CA ALA A 61 1.93 -13.64 -14.35
C ALA A 61 3.20 -12.89 -13.90
N VAL A 62 4.40 -13.38 -14.25
CA VAL A 62 5.67 -12.68 -13.97
C VAL A 62 5.76 -11.32 -14.67
N GLY A 63 5.15 -11.19 -15.86
CA GLY A 63 5.07 -9.92 -16.58
C GLY A 63 4.18 -8.88 -15.90
N GLU A 64 3.24 -9.32 -15.06
CA GLU A 64 2.31 -8.45 -14.31
C GLU A 64 2.90 -7.99 -12.96
N ILE A 65 4.10 -8.45 -12.60
CA ILE A 65 4.78 -8.02 -11.36
C ILE A 65 5.22 -6.56 -11.50
N ALA A 66 4.87 -5.73 -10.51
CA ALA A 66 5.28 -4.34 -10.42
C ALA A 66 6.77 -4.20 -10.04
N TRP A 67 7.69 -4.59 -10.93
CA TRP A 67 9.13 -4.60 -10.69
C TRP A 67 9.71 -3.25 -10.25
N SER A 68 9.16 -2.14 -10.75
CA SER A 68 9.53 -0.80 -10.31
C SER A 68 9.30 -0.59 -8.81
N THR A 69 8.20 -1.14 -8.28
CA THR A 69 7.88 -1.06 -6.84
C THR A 69 8.84 -1.92 -6.02
N VAL A 70 9.15 -3.13 -6.48
CA VAL A 70 10.12 -4.02 -5.81
C VAL A 70 11.50 -3.36 -5.75
N LEU A 71 11.98 -2.81 -6.86
CA LEU A 71 13.27 -2.11 -6.94
C LEU A 71 13.29 -0.85 -6.06
N LEU A 72 12.20 -0.08 -6.02
CA LEU A 72 12.07 1.09 -5.15
C LEU A 72 12.21 0.71 -3.68
N ILE A 73 11.46 -0.29 -3.22
CA ILE A 73 11.50 -0.75 -1.82
C ILE A 73 12.90 -1.25 -1.48
N CYS A 74 13.51 -2.05 -2.36
CA CYS A 74 14.88 -2.52 -2.19
C CYS A 74 15.89 -1.36 -2.07
N GLY A 75 15.79 -0.36 -2.95
CA GLY A 75 16.65 0.82 -2.92
C GLY A 75 16.48 1.66 -1.66
N VAL A 76 15.24 1.87 -1.21
CA VAL A 76 14.95 2.60 0.04
C VAL A 76 15.48 1.85 1.26
N LEU A 77 15.25 0.53 1.34
CA LEU A 77 15.79 -0.29 2.43
C LEU A 77 17.32 -0.26 2.47
N THR A 78 17.96 -0.34 1.30
CA THR A 78 19.43 -0.23 1.19
C THR A 78 19.91 1.15 1.65
N TYR A 79 19.25 2.23 1.21
CA TYR A 79 19.57 3.59 1.62
C TYR A 79 19.42 3.80 3.13
N VAL A 80 18.32 3.32 3.72
CA VAL A 80 18.11 3.36 5.17
C VAL A 80 19.21 2.61 5.91
N GLY A 81 19.60 1.41 5.43
CA GLY A 81 20.73 0.66 5.99
C GLY A 81 22.04 1.43 5.93
N VAL A 82 22.34 2.13 4.83
CA VAL A 82 23.52 2.99 4.72
C VAL A 82 23.46 4.18 5.69
N LEU A 83 22.29 4.82 5.84
CA LEU A 83 22.12 5.90 6.82
C LEU A 83 22.31 5.43 8.27
N GLU A 84 21.88 4.20 8.57
CA GLU A 84 22.09 3.53 9.84
C GLU A 84 23.58 3.26 10.10
N GLU A 85 24.27 2.66 9.13
CA GLU A 85 25.69 2.34 9.22
C GLU A 85 26.56 3.59 9.38
N MET A 86 26.19 4.70 8.72
CA MET A 86 26.86 5.99 8.89
C MET A 86 26.54 6.69 10.23
N GLY A 87 25.68 6.11 11.08
CA GLY A 87 25.24 6.72 12.33
C GLY A 87 24.39 7.97 12.14
N THR A 88 23.90 8.22 10.91
CA THR A 88 23.06 9.41 10.62
C THR A 88 21.74 9.33 11.38
N ILE A 89 21.19 8.13 11.55
CA ILE A 89 19.99 7.88 12.35
C ILE A 89 20.21 8.25 13.82
N THR A 90 21.32 7.80 14.41
CA THR A 90 21.69 8.09 15.79
C THR A 90 21.94 9.58 16.00
N TRP A 91 22.72 10.21 15.09
CA TRP A 91 23.00 11.65 15.13
C TRP A 91 21.73 12.49 15.00
N ALA A 92 20.82 12.13 14.09
CA ALA A 92 19.53 12.79 13.95
C ALA A 92 18.67 12.61 15.21
N GLY A 93 18.66 11.42 15.83
CA GLY A 93 17.96 11.17 17.09
C GLY A 93 18.48 12.02 18.25
N GLU A 94 19.80 12.10 18.41
CA GLU A 94 20.43 12.94 19.46
C GLU A 94 20.19 14.44 19.23
N GLY A 95 20.17 14.88 17.96
CA GLY A 95 19.88 16.28 17.60
C GLY A 95 18.40 16.69 17.77
N VAL A 96 17.47 15.75 17.64
CA VAL A 96 16.02 15.97 17.80
C VAL A 96 15.60 15.96 19.27
N GLY A 97 16.37 15.36 20.18
CA GLY A 97 16.13 15.43 21.63
C GLY A 97 16.08 16.87 22.21
N GLY A 98 16.55 17.87 21.46
CA GLY A 98 16.42 19.30 21.80
C GLY A 98 15.27 20.04 21.10
N ILE A 99 14.63 19.45 20.09
CA ILE A 99 13.57 20.06 19.28
C ILE A 99 12.38 19.10 19.25
N GLY A 100 11.38 19.34 20.09
CA GLY A 100 10.17 18.54 20.20
C GLY A 100 9.30 18.54 18.94
N VAL A 101 9.70 17.81 17.90
CA VAL A 101 8.85 17.56 16.73
C VAL A 101 8.91 16.14 16.13
N PRO A 102 9.14 15.05 16.90
CA PRO A 102 8.81 13.70 16.44
C PRO A 102 7.39 13.61 15.89
N LEU A 103 6.45 14.21 16.60
CA LEU A 103 5.06 14.28 16.18
C LEU A 103 4.88 15.00 14.82
N LEU A 104 5.67 16.03 14.53
CA LEU A 104 5.63 16.69 13.22
C LEU A 104 6.26 15.82 12.13
N ALA A 105 7.36 15.11 12.41
CA ALA A 105 7.93 14.17 11.46
C ALA A 105 6.92 13.07 11.09
N ALA A 106 6.22 12.52 12.08
CA ALA A 106 5.13 11.56 11.86
C ALA A 106 4.00 12.16 11.00
N LEU A 107 3.59 13.40 11.28
CA LEU A 107 2.58 14.12 10.50
C LEU A 107 3.02 14.35 9.05
N LEU A 108 4.27 14.76 8.83
CA LEU A 108 4.84 14.98 7.51
C LEU A 108 4.88 13.68 6.70
N LEU A 109 5.27 12.58 7.33
CA LEU A 109 5.27 11.25 6.69
C LEU A 109 3.85 10.83 6.28
N CYS A 110 2.83 11.11 7.11
CA CYS A 110 1.43 10.87 6.75
C CYS A 110 0.99 11.71 5.54
N TYR A 111 1.38 12.98 5.48
CA TYR A 111 1.07 13.85 4.34
C TYR A 111 1.81 13.46 3.07
N ILE A 112 3.09 13.07 3.15
CA ILE A 112 3.85 12.55 2.01
C ILE A 112 3.17 11.27 1.51
N GLY A 113 2.79 10.37 2.42
CA GLY A 113 2.03 9.16 2.10
C GLY A 113 0.74 9.46 1.34
N ALA A 114 -0.07 10.38 1.83
CA ALA A 114 -1.34 10.75 1.20
C ALA A 114 -1.16 11.45 -0.16
N VAL A 115 -0.29 12.45 -0.25
CA VAL A 115 -0.11 13.22 -1.50
C VAL A 115 0.47 12.35 -2.60
N VAL A 116 1.52 11.58 -2.31
CA VAL A 116 2.17 10.76 -3.33
C VAL A 116 1.27 9.57 -3.71
N SER A 117 0.59 8.95 -2.74
CA SER A 117 -0.33 7.84 -3.02
C SER A 117 -1.52 8.25 -3.89
N ALA A 118 -1.99 9.50 -3.80
CA ALA A 118 -3.05 10.02 -4.66
C ALA A 118 -2.80 9.87 -6.17
N PHE A 119 -1.52 9.76 -6.56
CA PHE A 119 -1.05 9.68 -7.94
C PHE A 119 -0.25 8.40 -8.25
N ALA A 120 0.06 7.59 -7.23
CA ALA A 120 0.97 6.46 -7.34
C ALA A 120 0.31 5.18 -6.81
N SER A 121 1.14 4.15 -6.54
CA SER A 121 0.69 2.93 -5.88
C SER A 121 0.71 3.11 -4.37
N SER A 122 -0.44 3.00 -3.72
CA SER A 122 -0.60 3.07 -2.26
C SER A 122 0.25 2.00 -1.56
N VAL A 123 0.32 0.80 -2.13
CA VAL A 123 1.17 -0.30 -1.65
C VAL A 123 2.66 0.05 -1.80
N GLY A 124 3.05 0.62 -2.94
CA GLY A 124 4.45 1.01 -3.17
C GLY A 124 4.92 2.14 -2.24
N ILE A 125 4.04 3.11 -1.99
CA ILE A 125 4.33 4.21 -1.05
C ILE A 125 4.42 3.72 0.39
N MET A 126 3.54 2.82 0.83
CA MET A 126 3.68 2.20 2.15
C MET A 126 4.99 1.41 2.27
N GLY A 127 5.35 0.64 1.24
CA GLY A 127 6.61 -0.11 1.21
C GLY A 127 7.86 0.78 1.27
N ALA A 128 7.79 2.02 0.78
CA ALA A 128 8.88 2.99 0.86
C ALA A 128 8.89 3.78 2.18
N LEU A 129 7.72 4.21 2.68
CA LEU A 129 7.63 5.09 3.85
C LEU A 129 7.74 4.35 5.19
N ILE A 130 7.27 3.11 5.29
CA ILE A 130 7.34 2.33 6.54
C ILE A 130 8.80 2.12 6.98
N PRO A 131 9.73 1.66 6.12
CA PRO A 131 11.13 1.52 6.53
C PRO A 131 11.78 2.86 6.87
N LEU A 132 11.37 3.95 6.22
CA LEU A 132 11.86 5.29 6.53
C LEU A 132 11.37 5.78 7.90
N ALA A 133 10.22 5.28 8.39
CA ALA A 133 9.73 5.53 9.73
C ALA A 133 10.45 4.69 10.81
N VAL A 134 11.09 3.56 10.48
CA VAL A 134 11.78 2.68 11.46
C VAL A 134 12.87 3.42 12.25
N PRO A 135 13.83 4.13 11.61
CA PRO A 135 14.83 4.95 12.31
C PRO A 135 14.24 5.92 13.34
N PHE A 136 13.08 6.46 12.99
CA PHE A 136 12.36 7.45 13.76
C PHE A 136 11.59 6.81 14.92
N LEU A 137 11.01 5.63 14.70
CA LEU A 137 10.33 4.83 15.74
C LEU A 137 11.31 4.22 16.76
N ALA A 138 12.54 3.92 16.35
CA ALA A 138 13.58 3.37 17.23
C ALA A 138 13.95 4.31 18.40
N GLN A 139 13.57 5.58 18.31
CA GLN A 139 13.75 6.58 19.38
C GLN A 139 12.79 6.38 20.55
N GLY A 140 11.69 5.62 20.35
CA GLY A 140 10.72 5.28 21.39
C GLY A 140 9.75 6.40 21.77
N GLU A 141 9.80 7.55 21.10
CA GLU A 141 8.93 8.69 21.38
C GLU A 141 7.53 8.58 20.74
N ILE A 142 7.37 7.66 19.77
CA ILE A 142 6.11 7.39 19.07
C ILE A 142 5.90 5.88 18.96
N GLY A 143 4.67 5.45 19.23
CA GLY A 143 4.28 4.05 19.10
C GLY A 143 4.32 3.56 17.66
N ALA A 144 5.05 2.46 17.43
CA ALA A 144 5.24 1.89 16.10
C ALA A 144 3.91 1.47 15.45
N ALA A 145 3.02 0.85 16.22
CA ALA A 145 1.72 0.42 15.74
C ALA A 145 0.85 1.62 15.30
N GLY A 146 0.78 2.67 16.15
CA GLY A 146 0.05 3.89 15.84
C GLY A 146 0.57 4.61 14.60
N MET A 147 1.88 4.70 14.44
CA MET A 147 2.53 5.30 13.27
C MET A 147 2.27 4.52 11.98
N VAL A 148 2.47 3.20 11.99
CA VAL A 148 2.23 2.35 10.82
C VAL A 148 0.75 2.37 10.43
N ALA A 149 -0.16 2.35 11.41
CA ALA A 149 -1.59 2.46 11.17
C ALA A 149 -1.96 3.83 10.57
N ALA A 150 -1.44 4.93 11.12
CA ALA A 150 -1.69 6.27 10.60
C ALA A 150 -1.17 6.45 9.17
N LEU A 151 0.02 5.93 8.88
CA LEU A 151 0.59 5.89 7.53
C LEU A 151 -0.28 5.08 6.57
N ALA A 152 -0.70 3.88 6.98
CA ALA A 152 -1.53 3.01 6.15
C ALA A 152 -2.88 3.66 5.82
N VAL A 153 -3.54 4.28 6.79
CA VAL A 153 -4.78 5.03 6.57
C VAL A 153 -4.54 6.22 5.63
N SER A 154 -3.52 7.03 5.91
CA SER A 154 -3.22 8.24 5.12
C SER A 154 -2.88 7.90 3.66
N ALA A 155 -2.14 6.81 3.43
CA ALA A 155 -1.75 6.38 2.09
C ALA A 155 -2.89 5.70 1.32
N THR A 156 -3.90 5.10 1.96
CA THR A 156 -4.94 4.31 1.25
C THR A 156 -6.25 5.06 1.05
N VAL A 157 -6.66 5.90 2.00
CA VAL A 157 -7.94 6.60 1.91
C VAL A 157 -8.00 7.58 0.74
N VAL A 158 -6.85 8.02 0.24
CA VAL A 158 -6.73 8.90 -0.93
C VAL A 158 -7.04 8.20 -2.27
N ASP A 159 -7.20 6.87 -2.29
CA ASP A 159 -7.58 6.08 -3.49
C ASP A 159 -9.01 6.39 -4.00
N VAL A 160 -9.71 7.34 -3.39
CA VAL A 160 -10.94 7.95 -3.91
C VAL A 160 -10.65 9.02 -4.99
N SER A 161 -9.38 9.42 -5.15
CA SER A 161 -8.89 10.32 -6.20
C SER A 161 -9.19 9.76 -7.59
N PRO A 162 -9.61 10.59 -8.56
CA PRO A 162 -9.86 10.16 -9.94
C PRO A 162 -8.59 9.73 -10.69
N PHE A 163 -7.40 9.95 -10.11
CA PHE A 163 -6.12 9.50 -10.65
C PHE A 163 -5.69 8.12 -10.17
N SER A 164 -6.31 7.61 -9.11
CA SER A 164 -6.06 6.26 -8.63
C SER A 164 -6.79 5.22 -9.50
N THR A 165 -6.34 3.97 -9.46
CA THR A 165 -7.03 2.86 -10.15
C THR A 165 -8.48 2.73 -9.69
N ASN A 166 -8.75 2.82 -8.38
CA ASN A 166 -10.09 2.68 -7.83
C ASN A 166 -11.00 3.84 -8.24
N GLY A 167 -10.54 5.08 -8.11
CA GLY A 167 -11.32 6.27 -8.51
C GLY A 167 -11.56 6.36 -10.02
N ALA A 168 -10.60 5.93 -10.84
CA ALA A 168 -10.78 5.86 -12.30
C ALA A 168 -11.85 4.84 -12.70
N LEU A 169 -11.89 3.67 -12.05
CA LEU A 169 -12.93 2.67 -12.26
C LEU A 169 -14.31 3.18 -11.85
N VAL A 170 -14.40 3.88 -10.71
CA VAL A 170 -15.66 4.51 -10.26
C VAL A 170 -16.16 5.55 -11.27
N LEU A 171 -15.27 6.41 -11.78
CA LEU A 171 -15.59 7.38 -12.82
C LEU A 171 -16.04 6.72 -14.13
N ALA A 172 -15.42 5.61 -14.51
CA ALA A 172 -15.75 4.88 -15.74
C ALA A 172 -17.06 4.08 -15.63
N ALA A 173 -17.36 3.54 -14.45
CA ALA A 173 -18.51 2.68 -14.20
C ALA A 173 -19.80 3.43 -13.87
N ALA A 174 -19.73 4.73 -13.55
CA ALA A 174 -20.89 5.54 -13.17
C ALA A 174 -21.86 5.76 -14.36
N PRO A 175 -23.08 5.18 -14.34
CA PRO A 175 -24.06 5.40 -15.40
C PRO A 175 -24.77 6.74 -15.21
N ASP A 176 -25.18 7.36 -16.32
CA ASP A 176 -26.03 8.56 -16.36
C ASP A 176 -25.53 9.78 -15.55
N VAL A 177 -24.22 9.87 -15.31
CA VAL A 177 -23.58 11.04 -14.67
C VAL A 177 -22.90 11.94 -15.71
N ASP A 178 -22.96 13.25 -15.46
CA ASP A 178 -22.09 14.21 -16.11
C ASP A 178 -20.64 13.95 -15.68
N ARG A 179 -19.84 13.40 -16.59
CA ARG A 179 -18.46 12.98 -16.34
C ARG A 179 -17.56 14.11 -15.91
N GLU A 180 -17.73 15.31 -16.47
CA GLU A 180 -16.88 16.45 -16.17
C GLU A 180 -17.20 16.98 -14.76
N ARG A 181 -18.50 17.08 -14.43
CA ARG A 181 -18.93 17.44 -13.08
C ARG A 181 -18.50 16.41 -12.05
N PHE A 182 -18.65 15.11 -12.35
CA PHE A 182 -18.30 14.03 -11.44
C PHE A 182 -16.79 13.94 -11.22
N PHE A 183 -15.99 14.09 -12.28
CA PHE A 183 -14.52 14.21 -12.17
C PHE A 183 -14.12 15.35 -11.23
N ARG A 184 -14.71 16.54 -11.40
CA ARG A 184 -14.42 17.70 -10.53
C ARG A 184 -14.83 17.45 -9.08
N GLN A 185 -15.91 16.72 -8.84
CA GLN A 185 -16.32 16.32 -7.49
C GLN A 185 -15.32 15.37 -6.86
N LEU A 186 -14.85 14.35 -7.60
CA LEU A 186 -13.81 13.42 -7.13
C LEU A 186 -12.49 14.15 -6.85
N MET A 187 -12.11 15.11 -7.69
CA MET A 187 -10.93 15.97 -7.47
C MET A 187 -11.02 16.76 -6.16
N VAL A 188 -12.15 17.45 -5.94
CA VAL A 188 -12.34 18.24 -4.72
C VAL A 188 -12.40 17.34 -3.49
N TYR A 189 -13.12 16.22 -3.58
CA TYR A 189 -13.22 15.25 -2.50
C TYR A 189 -11.85 14.65 -2.15
N GLY A 190 -11.07 14.22 -3.15
CA GLY A 190 -9.71 13.74 -2.98
C GLY A 190 -8.80 14.78 -2.33
N GLY A 191 -8.88 16.05 -2.78
CA GLY A 191 -8.13 17.15 -2.17
C GLY A 191 -8.47 17.39 -0.70
N ILE A 192 -9.76 17.36 -0.34
CA ILE A 192 -10.22 17.47 1.06
C ILE A 192 -9.68 16.30 1.88
N VAL A 193 -9.74 15.09 1.34
CA VAL A 193 -9.25 13.87 1.99
C VAL A 193 -7.75 13.95 2.25
N VAL A 194 -6.95 14.34 1.26
CA VAL A 194 -5.49 14.56 1.41
C VAL A 194 -5.19 15.62 2.46
N ALA A 195 -5.99 16.69 2.53
CA ALA A 195 -5.77 17.75 3.49
C ALA A 195 -6.13 17.34 4.93
N ALA A 196 -7.24 16.63 5.12
CA ALA A 196 -7.81 16.37 6.44
C ALA A 196 -7.37 15.03 7.06
N VAL A 197 -7.35 13.95 6.28
CA VAL A 197 -7.20 12.59 6.83
C VAL A 197 -5.82 12.36 7.46
N PRO A 198 -4.69 12.80 6.88
CA PRO A 198 -3.39 12.67 7.53
C PRO A 198 -3.34 13.29 8.91
N ALA A 199 -3.89 14.50 9.06
CA ALA A 199 -3.96 15.18 10.36
C ALA A 199 -4.88 14.44 11.35
N LEU A 200 -6.03 13.95 10.89
CA LEU A 200 -6.96 13.20 11.74
C LEU A 200 -6.38 11.85 12.17
N ALA A 201 -5.76 11.10 11.26
CA ALA A 201 -5.12 9.83 11.55
C ALA A 201 -3.94 10.00 12.50
N TRP A 202 -3.11 11.03 12.29
CA TRP A 202 -2.05 11.40 13.21
C TRP A 202 -2.58 11.77 14.60
N LEU A 203 -3.60 12.63 14.70
CA LEU A 203 -4.23 13.01 15.96
C LEU A 203 -4.84 11.81 16.70
N ALA A 204 -5.43 10.87 15.97
CA ALA A 204 -6.16 9.76 16.56
C ALA A 204 -5.28 8.56 16.91
N LEU A 205 -4.17 8.33 16.18
CA LEU A 205 -3.37 7.10 16.28
C LEU A 205 -1.94 7.35 16.76
N VAL A 206 -1.37 8.51 16.48
CA VAL A 206 0.02 8.85 16.80
C VAL A 206 0.11 9.66 18.09
N VAL A 207 -0.67 10.73 18.19
CA VAL A 207 -0.67 11.63 19.37
C VAL A 207 -1.03 10.93 20.69
N PRO A 208 -1.97 9.97 20.73
CA PRO A 208 -2.28 9.26 21.98
C PRO A 208 -1.18 8.30 22.44
N GLY A 209 -0.17 8.02 21.59
CA GLY A 209 0.92 7.10 21.91
C GLY A 209 0.49 5.64 22.00
N PHE A 210 -0.42 5.18 21.13
CA PHE A 210 -0.78 3.77 21.11
C PHE A 210 0.40 2.90 20.64
N GLY A 211 0.91 2.07 21.55
CA GLY A 211 1.98 1.09 21.29
C GLY A 211 3.28 1.45 21.98
#